data_AF-A0A496Q466-F1
#
_entry.id   AF-A0A496Q466-F1
#
_cell.length_a   1.000
_cell.length_b   1.000
_cell.length_c   1.000
_cell.angle_alpha   90.00
_cell.angle_beta   90.00
_cell.angle_gamma   90.00
#
_symmetry.space_group_name_H-M   'P 1'
#
loop_
_entity.id
_entity.type
_entity.pdbx_description
1 polymer ?
#
loop_
_entity_poly.entity_id
_entity_poly.type
_entity_poly.pdbx_seq_one_letter_code
_entity_poly.pdbx_strand_id
1 'polypeptide(L)'
;MSEPVPSPKVLKSHLELLSELHDLFLEESALLRASGLPPDEAFLERKQGYLSRLDDSLGQLKGLGGVEAHLGPEDRSRVKDARNRLLQILMLDRENERMLLKKQLSPQVRQRYAPVLPGRIAQAYGGSTDSVGEKT
;
A
#
# COMPACT_ATOMS: atom_id res chain seq x y z
N MET A 1 32.54 5.97 30.90
CA MET A 1 31.71 7.12 30.48
C MET A 1 31.32 6.86 29.04
N SER A 2 30.11 6.35 28.78
CA SER A 2 29.64 6.12 27.42
C SER A 2 29.14 7.43 26.85
N GLU A 3 29.81 7.94 25.82
CA GLU A 3 29.35 9.12 25.09
C GLU A 3 27.97 8.84 24.47
N PRO A 4 27.01 9.77 24.55
CA PRO A 4 25.76 9.66 23.80
C PRO A 4 26.03 10.02 22.33
N VAL A 5 26.25 8.99 21.50
CA VAL A 5 26.56 9.08 20.06
C VAL A 5 25.24 9.09 19.25
N PRO A 6 25.12 9.83 18.13
CA PRO A 6 24.34 11.05 18.00
C PRO A 6 22.94 10.80 17.38
N SER A 7 21.88 11.31 18.01
CA SER A 7 20.50 11.24 17.47
C SER A 7 20.33 11.65 15.99
N PRO A 8 21.04 12.68 15.44
CA PRO A 8 20.82 13.10 14.05
C PRO A 8 21.30 12.10 13.00
N LYS A 9 22.36 11.32 13.26
CA LYS A 9 22.87 10.36 12.27
C LYS A 9 21.93 9.17 12.10
N VAL A 10 21.44 8.63 13.21
CA VAL A 10 20.48 7.51 13.21
C VAL A 10 19.19 7.90 12.49
N LEU A 11 18.67 9.10 12.77
CA LEU A 11 17.46 9.60 12.12
C LEU A 11 17.65 9.86 10.62
N LYS A 12 18.81 10.39 10.22
CA LYS A 12 19.15 10.57 8.80
C LYS A 12 19.23 9.22 8.08
N SER A 13 19.93 8.23 8.65
CA SER A 13 20.01 6.89 8.07
C SER A 13 18.64 6.20 7.99
N HIS A 14 17.76 6.41 8.97
CA HIS A 14 16.38 5.93 8.89
C HIS A 14 15.60 6.56 7.74
N LEU A 15 15.73 7.88 7.54
CA LEU A 15 15.10 8.58 6.41
C LEU A 15 15.62 8.09 5.05
N GLU A 16 16.92 7.83 4.94
CA GLU A 16 17.52 7.24 3.74
C GLU A 16 16.94 5.84 3.47
N LEU A 17 16.82 5.00 4.50
CA LEU A 17 16.20 3.68 4.39
C LEU A 17 14.72 3.74 3.95
N LEU A 18 13.95 4.67 4.51
CA LEU A 18 12.57 4.91 4.07
C LEU A 18 12.49 5.46 2.65
N SER A 19 13.53 6.17 2.21
CA SER A 19 13.61 6.67 0.84
C SER A 19 13.84 5.54 -0.14
N GLU A 20 14.82 4.68 0.12
CA GLU A 20 15.10 3.47 -0.65
C GLU A 20 13.89 2.54 -0.71
N LEU A 21 13.22 2.32 0.43
CA LEU A 21 12.05 1.44 0.50
C LEU A 21 10.90 1.99 -0.34
N HIS A 22 10.63 3.29 -0.26
CA HIS A 22 9.63 3.93 -1.10
C HIS A 22 9.91 3.75 -2.59
N ASP A 23 11.17 3.87 -3.00
CA ASP A 23 11.55 3.69 -4.40
C ASP A 23 11.38 2.22 -4.85
N LEU A 24 11.62 1.25 -3.95
CA LEU A 24 11.29 -0.15 -4.17
C LEU A 24 9.77 -0.35 -4.39
N PHE A 25 8.91 0.32 -3.62
CA PHE A 25 7.46 0.25 -3.80
C PHE A 25 6.98 0.88 -5.12
N LEU A 26 7.66 1.91 -5.60
CA LEU A 26 7.42 2.48 -6.93
C LEU A 26 7.84 1.52 -8.04
N GLU A 27 8.98 0.84 -7.89
CA GLU A 27 9.45 -0.21 -8.80
C GLU A 27 8.41 -1.35 -8.89
N GLU A 28 7.91 -1.83 -7.75
CA GLU A 28 6.83 -2.82 -7.68
C GLU A 28 5.58 -2.34 -8.43
N SER A 29 5.17 -1.09 -8.19
CA SER A 29 4.01 -0.50 -8.86
C SER A 29 4.18 -0.47 -10.38
N ALA A 30 5.38 -0.11 -10.86
CA ALA A 30 5.70 -0.10 -12.28
C ALA A 30 5.65 -1.51 -12.89
N LEU A 31 6.23 -2.51 -12.20
CA LEU A 31 6.19 -3.92 -12.62
C LEU A 31 4.76 -4.46 -12.69
N LEU A 32 3.93 -4.17 -11.67
CA LEU A 32 2.53 -4.56 -11.61
C LEU A 32 1.69 -3.92 -12.73
N ARG A 33 1.97 -2.66 -13.08
CA ARG A 33 1.28 -1.97 -14.18
C ARG A 33 1.69 -2.52 -15.55
N ALA A 34 2.96 -2.85 -15.74
CA ALA A 34 3.50 -3.33 -17.01
C ALA A 34 3.12 -4.80 -17.28
N SER A 35 3.38 -5.69 -16.33
CA SER A 35 3.18 -7.14 -16.51
C SER A 35 1.79 -7.60 -16.10
N GLY A 36 1.16 -6.93 -15.12
CA GLY A 36 -0.08 -7.40 -14.48
C GLY A 36 0.08 -8.70 -13.69
N LEU A 37 1.31 -9.18 -13.54
CA LEU A 37 1.69 -10.39 -12.80
C LEU A 37 2.34 -10.00 -11.47
N PRO A 38 2.31 -10.87 -10.46
CA PRO A 38 3.07 -10.65 -9.24
C PRO A 38 4.57 -10.48 -9.54
N PRO A 39 5.30 -9.70 -8.72
CA PRO A 39 6.75 -9.63 -8.79
C PRO A 39 7.37 -11.02 -8.66
N ASP A 40 8.57 -11.19 -9.23
CA ASP A 40 9.30 -12.44 -9.15
C ASP A 40 9.92 -12.66 -7.77
N GLU A 41 10.40 -13.88 -7.53
CA GLU A 41 11.00 -14.26 -6.25
C GLU A 41 12.20 -13.36 -5.89
N ALA A 42 13.01 -12.98 -6.88
CA ALA A 42 14.15 -12.10 -6.68
C ALA A 42 13.73 -10.72 -6.15
N PHE A 43 12.62 -10.16 -6.63
CA PHE A 43 12.05 -8.93 -6.11
C PHE A 43 11.52 -9.11 -4.68
N LEU A 44 10.85 -10.24 -4.40
CA LEU A 44 10.33 -10.54 -3.06
C LEU A 44 11.45 -10.69 -2.03
N GLU A 45 12.55 -11.38 -2.38
CA GLU A 45 13.74 -11.51 -1.54
C GLU A 45 14.37 -10.14 -1.25
N ARG A 46 14.51 -9.28 -2.28
CA ARG A 46 14.97 -7.89 -2.10
C ARG A 46 14.08 -7.15 -1.11
N LYS A 47 12.76 -7.24 -1.25
CA LYS A 47 11.76 -6.58 -0.37
C LYS A 47 11.84 -7.11 1.06
N GLN A 48 11.98 -8.42 1.26
CA GLN A 48 12.16 -9.03 2.58
C GLN A 48 13.43 -8.55 3.28
N GLY A 49 14.53 -8.35 2.53
CA GLY A 49 15.78 -7.82 3.07
C GLY A 49 15.64 -6.45 3.75
N TYR A 50 14.66 -5.63 3.34
CA TYR A 50 14.39 -4.34 3.99
C TYR A 50 13.74 -4.48 5.36
N LEU A 51 13.05 -5.58 5.67
CA LEU A 51 12.40 -5.78 6.98
C LEU A 51 13.44 -5.83 8.10
N SER A 52 14.51 -6.63 7.93
CA SER A 52 15.60 -6.69 8.91
C SER A 52 16.28 -5.33 9.09
N ARG A 53 16.51 -4.59 8.00
CA ARG A 53 17.11 -3.24 8.05
C ARG A 53 16.21 -2.25 8.78
N LEU A 54 14.90 -2.34 8.60
CA LEU A 54 13.92 -1.52 9.31
C LEU A 54 13.89 -1.85 10.80
N ASP A 55 13.89 -3.12 11.15
CA ASP A 55 13.89 -3.56 12.55
C ASP A 55 15.13 -3.07 13.29
N ASP A 56 16.31 -3.19 12.67
CA ASP A 56 17.57 -2.67 13.22
C ASP A 56 17.51 -1.15 13.40
N SER A 57 17.04 -0.44 12.37
CA SER A 57 16.91 1.02 12.40
C SER A 57 15.92 1.51 13.46
N LEU A 58 14.78 0.82 13.62
CA LEU A 58 13.79 1.12 14.65
C LEU A 58 14.31 0.79 16.06
N GLY A 59 15.10 -0.29 16.20
CA GLY A 59 15.78 -0.62 17.45
C GLY A 59 16.72 0.49 17.90
N GLN A 60 17.51 1.04 16.97
CA GLN A 60 18.38 2.18 17.23
C GLN A 60 17.59 3.44 17.60
N LEU A 61 16.49 3.74 16.90
CA LEU A 61 15.62 4.88 17.22
C LEU A 61 14.94 4.73 18.59
N LYS A 62 14.46 3.54 18.96
CA LYS A 62 13.88 3.27 20.28
C LYS A 62 14.91 3.42 21.40
N GLY A 63 16.16 3.03 21.15
CA GLY A 63 17.27 3.25 22.08
C GLY A 63 17.54 4.73 22.36
N LEU A 64 17.15 5.63 21.45
CA LEU A 64 17.22 7.09 21.62
C LEU A 64 15.98 7.68 22.31
N GLY A 65 14.89 6.90 22.47
CA GLY A 65 13.56 7.34 22.91
C GLY A 65 13.45 7.89 24.34
N GLY A 66 14.54 7.92 25.10
CA GLY A 66 14.63 8.65 26.37
C GLY A 66 14.92 10.16 26.21
N VAL A 67 15.14 10.64 24.98
CA VAL A 67 15.71 11.96 24.68
C VAL A 67 14.72 12.89 23.93
N GLU A 68 13.43 12.53 23.78
CA GLU A 68 12.44 13.36 23.05
C GLU A 68 12.36 14.81 23.55
N ALA A 69 12.61 15.03 24.85
CA ALA A 69 12.66 16.35 25.46
C ALA A 69 13.82 17.26 24.95
N HIS A 70 14.82 16.68 24.27
CA HIS A 70 16.03 17.39 23.81
C HIS A 70 16.18 17.40 22.28
N LEU A 71 15.17 16.97 21.51
CA LEU A 71 15.22 17.06 20.06
C LEU A 71 15.11 18.53 19.59
N GLY A 72 16.13 18.98 18.86
CA GLY A 72 16.15 20.28 18.21
C GLY A 72 15.11 20.39 17.08
N PRO A 73 14.82 21.62 16.58
CA PRO A 73 13.82 21.84 15.54
C PRO A 73 14.04 21.04 14.25
N GLU A 74 15.29 20.89 13.82
CA GLU A 74 15.63 20.11 12.62
C GLU A 74 15.32 18.63 12.77
N ASP A 75 15.65 18.03 13.91
CA ASP A 75 15.38 16.61 14.15
C ASP A 75 13.87 16.35 14.28
N ARG A 76 13.10 17.28 14.85
CA ARG A 76 11.64 17.21 14.83
C ARG A 76 11.08 17.24 13.40
N SER A 77 11.65 18.07 12.53
CA SER A 77 11.29 18.08 11.10
C SER A 77 11.58 16.74 10.45
N ARG A 78 12.77 16.18 10.67
CA ARG A 78 13.15 14.86 10.14
C ARG A 78 12.25 13.73 10.64
N VAL A 79 11.82 13.75 11.90
CA VAL A 79 10.83 12.80 12.42
C VAL A 79 9.49 12.94 11.68
N LYS A 80 9.05 14.18 11.43
CA LYS A 80 7.83 14.44 10.64
C LYS A 80 7.98 13.91 9.20
N ASP A 81 9.12 14.13 8.58
CA ASP A 81 9.41 13.65 7.23
C ASP A 81 9.41 12.12 7.18
N ALA A 82 9.96 11.45 8.19
CA ALA A 82 9.95 10.00 8.29
C ALA A 82 8.53 9.45 8.40
N ARG A 83 7.68 10.08 9.23
CA ARG A 83 6.26 9.74 9.35
C ARG A 83 5.51 9.93 8.03
N ASN A 84 5.74 11.04 7.33
CA ASN A 84 5.12 11.30 6.04
C ASN A 84 5.55 10.25 4.99
N ARG A 85 6.83 9.89 4.96
CA ARG A 85 7.35 8.87 4.04
C ARG A 85 6.76 7.49 4.32
N LEU A 86 6.64 7.11 5.59
CA LEU A 86 5.96 5.86 5.98
C LEU A 86 4.51 5.83 5.50
N LEU A 87 3.77 6.92 5.66
CA LEU A 87 2.39 7.00 5.15
C LEU A 87 2.34 6.84 3.62
N GLN A 88 3.27 7.46 2.88
CA GLN A 88 3.37 7.27 1.43
C GLN A 88 3.63 5.81 1.06
N ILE A 89 4.55 5.14 1.75
CA ILE A 89 4.85 3.71 1.53
C ILE A 89 3.59 2.86 1.77
N LEU A 90 2.88 3.06 2.88
CA LEU A 90 1.66 2.31 3.19
C LEU A 90 0.54 2.55 2.17
N MET A 91 0.42 3.77 1.65
CA MET A 91 -0.54 4.07 0.59
C MET A 91 -0.18 3.37 -0.73
N LEU A 92 1.10 3.35 -1.09
CA LEU A 92 1.59 2.64 -2.28
C LEU A 92 1.41 1.14 -2.16
N ASP A 93 1.72 0.56 -1.00
CA ASP A 93 1.52 -0.86 -0.72
C ASP A 93 0.05 -1.26 -0.92
N ARG A 94 -0.88 -0.51 -0.31
CA ARG A 94 -2.32 -0.71 -0.50
C ARG A 94 -2.74 -0.60 -1.97
N GLU A 95 -2.14 0.30 -2.74
CA GLU A 95 -2.43 0.40 -4.18
C GLU A 95 -1.92 -0.83 -4.95
N ASN A 96 -0.69 -1.28 -4.64
CA ASN A 96 -0.06 -2.44 -5.24
C ASN A 96 -0.87 -3.73 -4.95
N GLU A 97 -1.27 -3.95 -3.69
CA GLU A 97 -2.15 -5.06 -3.30
C GLU A 97 -3.49 -5.02 -4.06
N ARG A 98 -4.10 -3.83 -4.19
CA ARG A 98 -5.35 -3.67 -4.92
C ARG A 98 -5.18 -4.01 -6.41
N MET A 99 -4.05 -3.68 -7.01
CA MET A 99 -3.74 -4.05 -8.40
C MET A 99 -3.58 -5.57 -8.54
N LEU A 100 -2.82 -6.20 -7.64
CA LEU A 100 -2.66 -7.66 -7.56
C LEU A 100 -4.01 -8.36 -7.45
N LEU A 101 -4.84 -7.99 -6.48
CA LEU A 101 -6.16 -8.58 -6.26
C LEU A 101 -7.07 -8.43 -7.48
N LYS A 102 -7.11 -7.23 -8.09
CA LYS A 102 -7.89 -7.01 -9.32
C LYS A 102 -7.46 -7.99 -10.39
N LYS A 103 -6.16 -8.21 -10.60
CA LYS A 103 -5.63 -9.06 -11.67
C LYS A 103 -5.79 -10.55 -11.39
N GLN A 104 -5.72 -10.96 -10.12
CA GLN A 104 -5.96 -12.35 -9.68
C GLN A 104 -7.44 -12.74 -9.63
N LEU A 105 -8.36 -11.79 -9.47
CA LEU A 105 -9.80 -12.06 -9.58
C LEU A 105 -10.12 -12.58 -10.99
N SER A 106 -10.56 -13.84 -11.05
CA SER A 106 -10.93 -14.50 -12.31
C SER A 106 -12.00 -13.69 -13.06
N PRO A 107 -12.03 -13.74 -14.41
CA PRO A 107 -13.07 -13.08 -15.20
C PRO A 107 -14.50 -13.44 -14.74
N GLN A 108 -14.67 -14.66 -14.22
CA GLN A 108 -15.94 -15.18 -13.71
C GLN A 108 -16.39 -14.46 -12.43
N VAL A 109 -15.47 -14.16 -11.50
CA VAL A 109 -15.81 -13.37 -10.30
C VAL A 109 -16.10 -11.92 -10.68
N ARG A 110 -15.34 -11.35 -11.63
CA ARG A 110 -15.63 -10.01 -12.17
C ARG A 110 -16.99 -9.92 -12.85
N GLN A 111 -17.44 -10.96 -13.56
CA GLN A 111 -18.80 -11.03 -14.11
C GLN A 111 -19.88 -11.16 -13.04
N ARG A 112 -19.60 -11.92 -11.96
CA ARG A 112 -20.56 -12.14 -10.86
C ARG A 112 -20.83 -10.89 -10.02
N TYR A 113 -19.86 -9.98 -9.95
CA TYR A 113 -19.97 -8.67 -9.28
C TYR A 113 -20.05 -7.49 -10.25
N ALA A 114 -20.22 -7.75 -11.56
CA ALA A 114 -20.49 -6.66 -12.50
C ALA A 114 -21.85 -6.05 -12.13
N PRO A 115 -21.96 -4.70 -12.06
CA PRO A 115 -23.23 -4.07 -11.77
C PRO A 115 -24.26 -4.56 -12.79
N VAL A 116 -25.39 -5.09 -12.28
CA VAL A 116 -26.48 -5.56 -13.13
C VAL A 116 -26.97 -4.35 -13.93
N LEU A 117 -26.75 -4.38 -15.24
CA LEU A 117 -27.21 -3.33 -16.14
C LEU A 117 -28.74 -3.19 -15.99
N PRO A 118 -29.29 -1.96 -15.86
CA PRO A 118 -30.72 -1.73 -15.58
C PRO A 118 -31.68 -2.48 -16.52
N GLY A 119 -31.27 -2.71 -17.77
CA GLY A 119 -32.06 -3.46 -18.76
C GLY A 119 -32.32 -4.93 -18.43
N ARG A 120 -31.48 -5.58 -17.62
CA ARG A 120 -31.70 -6.99 -17.21
C ARG A 120 -32.73 -7.14 -16.10
N ILE A 121 -32.99 -6.09 -15.33
CA ILE A 121 -34.02 -6.07 -14.28
C ILE A 121 -35.41 -5.92 -14.92
N ALA A 122 -35.54 -5.12 -15.99
CA ALA A 122 -36.79 -4.96 -16.71
C ALA A 122 -37.29 -6.27 -17.36
N GLN A 123 -36.39 -7.12 -17.86
CA GLN A 123 -36.76 -8.43 -18.42
C GLN A 123 -37.22 -9.43 -17.34
N ALA A 124 -36.67 -9.34 -16.13
CA ALA A 124 -37.00 -10.24 -15.02
C ALA A 124 -38.34 -9.90 -14.35
N TYR A 125 -38.80 -8.65 -14.46
CA TYR A 125 -40.03 -8.17 -13.80
C TYR A 125 -41.11 -7.62 -14.76
N GLY A 126 -40.83 -7.54 -16.07
CA GLY A 126 -41.68 -6.85 -17.06
C GLY A 126 -42.42 -7.75 -18.05
N GLY A 127 -42.79 -8.98 -17.66
CA GLY A 127 -43.39 -9.96 -18.57
C GLY A 127 -44.60 -10.69 -18.01
N SER A 128 -45.57 -9.99 -17.40
CA SER A 128 -46.90 -10.55 -17.08
C SER A 128 -47.93 -9.44 -16.88
N THR A 129 -48.24 -8.70 -17.95
CA THR A 129 -49.55 -8.04 -18.04
C THR A 129 -50.21 -8.54 -19.32
N ASP A 130 -50.72 -9.77 -19.26
CA ASP A 130 -51.75 -10.20 -20.20
C ASP A 130 -52.96 -9.28 -20.02
N SER A 131 -53.17 -8.48 -21.03
CA SER A 131 -54.34 -7.65 -21.25
C SER A 131 -55.59 -8.52 -21.31
N VAL A 132 -56.42 -8.48 -20.26
CA VAL A 132 -57.82 -8.92 -20.34
C VAL A 132 -58.61 -7.80 -21.00
N GLY A 133 -59.00 -8.02 -22.24
CA GLY A 133 -59.96 -7.18 -22.96
C GLY A 133 -60.15 -7.62 -24.40
N GLU A 134 -61.01 -8.61 -24.63
CA GLU A 134 -62.04 -8.58 -25.69
C GLU A 134 -62.87 -9.87 -25.72
N LYS A 135 -64.17 -9.70 -26.06
CA LYS A 135 -65.31 -10.63 -26.17
C LYS A 135 -66.36 -10.27 -25.10
N THR A 136 -67.53 -9.72 -25.43
CA THR A 136 -68.34 -9.68 -26.68
C THR A 136 -69.25 -8.48 -26.65
#